data_AF-A0A3D3P7V7-F1
#
_entry.id   AF-A0A3D3P7V7-F1
#
_cell.length_a   1.000
_cell.length_b   1.000
_cell.length_c   1.000
_cell.angle_alpha   90.00
_cell.angle_beta   90.00
_cell.angle_gamma   90.00
#
_symmetry.space_group_name_H-M   'P 1'
#
loop_
_entity.id
_entity.type
_entity.pdbx_description
1 polymer ?
#
loop_
_entity_poly.entity_id
_entity_poly.type
_entity_poly.pdbx_seq_one_letter_code
_entity_poly.pdbx_strand_id
1 'polypeptide(L)'
;MKFKYIGSLVLIFISLAAVLAFLSYYNILPVDSVVLQASRWLVLLSLFIYGFKKQSLTTWILISMFVGAEIGHDYPAVGVNLQVLSKVFLKMIKTIVAPLLFGTLVYGIAGHSDLKQVGRMGWKSILYFEVVTTLALFIGLLAINISQAGAGITLPPGHHEELQQIPPQTASDIILHIFPENIAKSIAEGQILQIVIFSIIFGIALAMVREDKRAPML
;
A
#
# COMPACT_ATOMS: atom_id res chain seq x y z
N MET A 1 26.13 -4.27 23.70
CA MET A 1 27.10 -5.02 22.85
C MET A 1 26.51 -6.24 22.11
N LYS A 2 25.57 -7.03 22.66
CA LYS A 2 25.06 -8.28 22.03
C LYS A 2 24.10 -8.12 20.82
N PHE A 3 23.71 -6.90 20.43
CA PHE A 3 22.79 -6.67 19.30
C PHE A 3 23.51 -6.50 17.95
N LYS A 4 24.75 -6.01 17.94
CA LYS A 4 25.51 -5.72 16.72
C LYS A 4 25.81 -6.98 15.90
N TYR A 5 26.09 -8.10 16.60
CA TYR A 5 26.49 -9.36 15.97
C TYR A 5 25.37 -10.07 15.20
N ILE A 6 24.10 -9.88 15.58
CA ILE A 6 22.98 -10.56 14.92
C ILE A 6 22.62 -9.86 13.61
N GLY A 7 22.66 -8.52 13.59
CA GLY A 7 22.49 -7.76 12.35
C GLY A 7 23.56 -8.09 11.32
N SER A 8 24.82 -8.17 11.73
CA SER A 8 25.92 -8.58 10.82
C SER A 8 25.77 -10.02 10.34
N LEU A 9 25.26 -10.93 11.19
CA LEU A 9 25.09 -12.34 10.86
C LEU A 9 23.95 -12.55 9.84
N VAL A 10 22.85 -11.81 9.96
CA VAL A 10 21.78 -11.77 8.93
C VAL A 10 22.32 -11.28 7.59
N LEU A 11 23.09 -10.19 7.59
CA LEU A 11 23.67 -9.65 6.36
C LEU A 11 24.60 -10.65 5.69
N ILE A 12 25.41 -11.38 6.47
CA ILE A 12 26.28 -12.45 5.94
C ILE A 12 25.45 -13.54 5.27
N PHE A 13 24.36 -14.01 5.88
CA PHE A 13 23.52 -15.03 5.26
C PHE A 13 22.81 -14.54 4.00
N ILE A 14 22.31 -13.30 3.99
CA ILE A 14 21.71 -12.69 2.79
C ILE A 14 22.74 -12.61 1.67
N SER A 15 23.95 -12.11 1.95
CA SER A 15 25.02 -12.02 0.97
C SER A 15 25.44 -13.40 0.45
N LEU A 16 25.53 -14.39 1.34
CA LEU A 16 25.88 -15.76 0.95
C LEU A 16 24.83 -16.37 0.01
N ALA A 17 23.54 -16.25 0.35
CA ALA A 17 22.45 -16.74 -0.48
C ALA A 17 22.40 -16.01 -1.84
N ALA A 18 22.62 -14.70 -1.86
CA ALA A 18 22.69 -13.91 -3.09
C ALA A 18 23.85 -14.34 -3.99
N VAL A 19 25.03 -14.59 -3.42
CA VAL A 19 26.20 -15.09 -4.17
C VAL A 19 25.94 -16.48 -4.73
N LEU A 20 25.35 -17.40 -3.95
CA LEU A 20 25.01 -18.74 -4.44
C LEU A 20 23.98 -18.70 -5.58
N ALA A 21 22.95 -17.85 -5.47
CA ALA A 21 21.97 -17.64 -6.52
C ALA A 21 22.61 -17.06 -7.79
N PHE A 22 23.51 -16.08 -7.64
CA PHE A 22 24.25 -15.50 -8.76
C PHE A 22 25.13 -16.54 -9.46
N LEU A 23 25.92 -17.31 -8.71
CA LEU A 23 26.79 -18.34 -9.27
C LEU A 23 26.01 -19.43 -10.02
N SER A 24 24.83 -19.80 -9.50
CA SER A 24 23.94 -20.74 -10.18
C SER A 24 23.31 -20.14 -11.44
N TYR A 25 22.91 -18.87 -11.42
CA TYR A 25 22.29 -18.21 -12.57
C TYR A 25 23.24 -18.11 -13.78
N TYR A 26 24.53 -17.84 -13.53
CA TYR A 26 25.55 -17.75 -14.57
C TYR A 26 26.19 -19.11 -14.93
N ASN A 27 25.67 -20.24 -14.41
CA ASN A 27 26.19 -21.59 -14.64
C ASN A 27 27.70 -21.75 -14.33
N ILE A 28 28.25 -20.93 -13.42
CA ILE A 28 29.67 -20.98 -13.05
C ILE A 28 29.93 -22.23 -12.18
N LEU A 29 28.96 -22.61 -11.36
CA LEU A 29 28.95 -23.86 -10.59
C LEU A 29 27.54 -24.49 -10.68
N PRO A 30 27.44 -25.80 -10.98
CA PRO A 30 26.16 -26.51 -10.89
C PRO A 30 25.81 -26.68 -9.40
N VAL A 31 25.11 -25.70 -8.85
CA VAL A 31 24.60 -25.76 -7.48
C VAL A 31 23.29 -26.53 -7.51
N ASP A 32 23.19 -27.56 -6.68
CA ASP A 32 21.94 -28.33 -6.56
C ASP A 32 20.80 -27.43 -6.05
N SER A 33 19.62 -27.61 -6.63
CA SER A 33 18.35 -26.97 -6.26
C SER A 33 18.07 -27.02 -4.75
N VAL A 34 18.43 -28.12 -4.09
CA VAL A 34 18.28 -28.30 -2.63
C VAL A 34 19.16 -27.33 -1.84
N VAL A 35 20.38 -27.05 -2.33
CA VAL A 35 21.32 -26.12 -1.67
C VAL A 35 20.84 -24.68 -1.82
N LEU A 36 20.26 -24.31 -2.97
CA LEU A 36 19.65 -23.00 -3.17
C LEU A 36 18.42 -22.80 -2.30
N GLN A 37 17.58 -23.83 -2.16
CA GLN A 37 16.45 -23.79 -1.24
C GLN A 37 16.93 -23.67 0.22
N ALA A 38 17.85 -24.52 0.65
CA ALA A 38 18.39 -24.48 2.01
C ALA A 38 19.01 -23.11 2.36
N SER A 39 19.72 -22.47 1.43
CA SER A 39 20.31 -21.15 1.68
C SER A 39 19.24 -20.06 1.89
N ARG A 40 18.14 -20.07 1.12
CA ARG A 40 17.03 -19.12 1.29
C ARG A 40 16.28 -19.33 2.60
N TRP A 41 16.04 -20.59 2.98
CA TRP A 41 15.42 -20.93 4.26
C TRP A 41 16.31 -20.57 5.47
N LEU A 42 17.64 -20.68 5.34
CA LEU A 42 18.59 -20.17 6.34
C LEU A 42 18.53 -18.65 6.49
N VAL A 43 18.39 -17.91 5.39
CA VAL A 43 18.18 -16.45 5.44
C VAL A 43 16.90 -16.13 6.21
N LEU A 44 15.78 -16.79 5.91
CA LEU A 44 14.53 -16.58 6.62
C LEU A 44 14.64 -16.88 8.12
N LEU A 45 15.32 -17.97 8.49
CA LEU A 45 15.55 -18.33 9.89
C LEU A 45 16.37 -17.27 10.61
N SER A 46 17.43 -16.75 9.97
CA SER A 46 18.25 -15.67 10.53
C SER A 46 17.45 -14.36 10.70
N LEU A 47 16.60 -14.03 9.72
CA LEU A 47 15.71 -12.87 9.75
C LEU A 47 14.70 -12.98 10.88
N PHE A 48 14.12 -14.18 11.07
CA PHE A 48 13.18 -14.46 12.14
C PHE A 48 13.81 -14.29 13.53
N ILE A 49 15.03 -14.82 13.73
CA ILE A 49 15.79 -14.62 14.98
C ILE A 49 16.05 -13.12 15.24
N TYR A 50 16.39 -12.36 14.19
CA TYR A 50 16.56 -10.91 14.29
C TYR A 50 15.26 -10.20 14.67
N GLY A 51 14.13 -10.59 14.06
CA GLY A 51 12.80 -10.08 14.36
C GLY A 51 12.38 -10.32 15.81
N PHE A 52 12.56 -11.55 16.31
CA PHE A 52 12.29 -11.91 17.69
C PHE A 52 13.08 -11.07 18.69
N LYS A 53 14.31 -10.70 18.36
CA LYS A 53 15.16 -9.92 19.26
C LYS A 53 14.89 -8.41 19.21
N LYS A 54 14.53 -7.88 18.04
CA LYS A 54 14.27 -6.45 17.85
C LYS A 54 12.86 -6.04 18.29
N GLN A 55 11.90 -6.96 18.23
CA GLN A 55 10.51 -6.79 18.68
C GLN A 55 9.79 -5.56 18.09
N SER A 56 10.22 -5.07 16.92
CA SER A 56 9.57 -3.92 16.26
C SER A 56 8.62 -4.37 15.15
N LEU A 57 7.45 -3.72 15.06
CA LEU A 57 6.44 -4.01 14.04
C LEU A 57 7.00 -3.84 12.62
N THR A 58 7.73 -2.76 12.36
CA THR A 58 8.34 -2.50 11.04
C THR A 58 9.27 -3.63 10.61
N THR A 59 10.05 -4.19 11.53
CA THR A 59 10.94 -5.31 11.21
C THR A 59 10.14 -6.58 10.95
N TRP A 60 9.08 -6.85 11.70
CA TRP A 60 8.18 -7.97 11.44
C TRP A 60 7.44 -7.87 10.10
N ILE A 61 7.01 -6.68 9.69
CA ILE A 61 6.36 -6.45 8.39
C ILE A 61 7.33 -6.82 7.25
N LEU A 62 8.56 -6.31 7.30
CA LEU A 62 9.57 -6.63 6.28
C LEU A 62 9.90 -8.12 6.24
N ILE A 63 10.13 -8.75 7.41
CA ILE A 63 10.40 -10.19 7.49
C ILE A 63 9.24 -10.99 6.89
N SER A 64 7.99 -10.66 7.25
CA SER A 64 6.81 -11.37 6.75
C SER A 64 6.63 -11.21 5.24
N MET A 65 7.01 -10.06 4.67
CA MET A 65 7.02 -9.82 3.23
C MET A 65 8.01 -10.77 2.51
N PHE A 66 9.23 -10.92 3.04
CA PHE A 66 10.21 -11.86 2.50
C PHE A 66 9.77 -13.32 2.64
N VAL A 67 9.23 -13.69 3.81
CA VAL A 67 8.67 -15.04 4.03
C VAL A 67 7.55 -15.34 3.03
N GLY A 68 6.64 -14.39 2.80
CA GLY A 68 5.56 -14.56 1.83
C GLY A 68 6.06 -14.73 0.39
N ALA A 69 7.09 -13.98 -0.01
CA ALA A 69 7.69 -14.10 -1.33
C ALA A 69 8.38 -15.48 -1.53
N GLU A 70 9.16 -15.93 -0.55
CA GLU A 70 9.83 -17.24 -0.61
C GLU A 70 8.83 -18.40 -0.61
N ILE A 71 7.77 -18.35 0.20
CA ILE A 71 6.70 -19.36 0.19
C ILE A 71 5.98 -19.37 -1.17
N GLY A 72 5.69 -18.19 -1.74
CA GLY A 72 5.04 -18.09 -3.05
C GLY A 72 5.89 -18.67 -4.18
N HIS A 73 7.22 -18.56 -4.08
CA HIS A 73 8.16 -19.11 -5.04
C HIS A 73 8.36 -20.63 -4.87
N ASP A 74 8.62 -21.10 -3.64
CA ASP A 74 8.95 -22.52 -3.38
C ASP A 74 7.72 -23.44 -3.34
N TYR A 75 6.60 -22.91 -2.85
CA TYR A 75 5.37 -23.66 -2.62
C TYR A 75 4.16 -22.90 -3.19
N PRO A 76 4.05 -22.74 -4.53
CA PRO A 76 3.03 -21.92 -5.15
C PRO A 76 1.60 -22.33 -4.79
N ALA A 77 1.33 -23.63 -4.65
CA ALA A 77 0.01 -24.13 -4.22
C ALA A 77 -0.35 -23.66 -2.79
N VAL A 78 0.63 -23.59 -1.88
CA VAL A 78 0.43 -23.05 -0.52
C VAL A 78 0.23 -21.53 -0.59
N GLY A 79 1.02 -20.84 -1.41
CA GLY A 79 0.89 -19.39 -1.63
C GLY A 79 -0.50 -18.98 -2.10
N VAL A 80 -1.12 -19.74 -3.02
CA VAL A 80 -2.50 -19.49 -3.46
C VAL A 80 -3.50 -19.69 -2.32
N ASN A 81 -3.35 -20.73 -1.50
CA ASN A 81 -4.22 -20.95 -0.34
C ASN A 81 -4.10 -19.83 0.71
N LEU A 82 -2.91 -19.26 0.90
CA LEU A 82 -2.67 -18.13 1.80
C LEU A 82 -3.31 -16.82 1.35
N GLN A 83 -3.87 -16.74 0.13
CA GLN A 83 -4.63 -15.57 -0.32
C GLN A 83 -5.80 -15.22 0.61
N VAL A 84 -6.35 -16.20 1.33
CA VAL A 84 -7.39 -15.95 2.35
C VAL A 84 -6.92 -14.95 3.40
N LEU A 85 -5.64 -15.02 3.79
CA LEU A 85 -5.04 -14.15 4.81
C LEU A 85 -4.94 -12.70 4.30
N SER A 86 -4.52 -12.54 3.03
CA SER A 86 -4.51 -11.24 2.34
C SER A 86 -5.92 -10.65 2.24
N LYS A 87 -6.91 -11.46 1.83
CA LYS A 87 -8.32 -11.03 1.74
C LYS A 87 -8.88 -10.59 3.10
N VAL A 88 -8.58 -11.32 4.18
CA VAL A 88 -8.98 -10.94 5.55
C VAL A 88 -8.33 -9.62 5.95
N PHE A 89 -7.02 -9.47 5.74
CA PHE A 89 -6.30 -8.24 6.05
C PHE A 89 -6.86 -7.02 5.31
N LEU A 90 -7.11 -7.14 4.00
CA LEU A 90 -7.70 -6.07 3.20
C LEU A 90 -9.13 -5.73 3.67
N LYS A 91 -9.94 -6.72 4.06
CA LYS A 91 -11.26 -6.47 4.67
C LYS A 91 -11.17 -5.71 5.99
N MET A 92 -10.20 -6.05 6.83
CA MET A 92 -9.96 -5.34 8.10
C MET A 92 -9.56 -3.88 7.85
N ILE A 93 -8.64 -3.62 6.91
CA ILE A 93 -8.28 -2.25 6.51
C ILE A 93 -9.51 -1.51 5.99
N LYS A 94 -10.25 -2.09 5.03
CA LYS A 94 -11.41 -1.44 4.41
C LYS A 94 -12.48 -1.05 5.44
N THR A 95 -12.65 -1.84 6.50
CA THR A 95 -13.61 -1.56 7.59
C THR A 95 -13.21 -0.31 8.39
N ILE A 96 -11.90 -0.08 8.59
CA ILE A 96 -11.40 1.05 9.40
C ILE A 96 -11.32 2.34 8.58
N VAL A 97 -11.12 2.26 7.26
CA VAL A 97 -10.90 3.43 6.38
C VAL A 97 -12.04 4.45 6.48
N ALA A 98 -13.30 4.03 6.37
CA ALA A 98 -14.42 4.96 6.35
C ALA A 98 -14.63 5.72 7.69
N PRO A 99 -14.70 5.05 8.86
CA PRO A 99 -14.76 5.74 10.15
C PRO A 99 -13.55 6.63 10.42
N LEU A 100 -12.34 6.17 10.06
CA LEU A 100 -11.11 6.92 10.27
C LEU A 100 -11.09 8.20 9.43
N LEU A 101 -11.41 8.13 8.14
CA LEU A 101 -11.50 9.29 7.27
C LEU A 101 -12.56 10.28 7.77
N PHE A 102 -13.75 9.79 8.12
CA PHE A 102 -14.81 10.66 8.61
C PHE A 102 -14.41 11.37 9.90
N GLY A 103 -13.96 10.62 10.91
CA GLY A 103 -13.58 11.19 12.19
C GLY A 103 -12.40 12.16 12.08
N THR A 104 -11.34 11.80 11.33
CA THR A 104 -10.16 12.66 11.19
C THR A 104 -10.44 13.95 10.45
N LEU A 105 -11.26 13.92 9.38
CA LEU A 105 -11.63 15.11 8.63
C LEU A 105 -12.59 16.00 9.42
N VAL A 106 -13.62 15.43 10.04
CA VAL A 106 -14.58 16.20 10.83
C VAL A 106 -13.90 16.84 12.02
N TYR A 107 -13.13 16.09 12.81
CA TYR A 107 -12.34 16.62 13.92
C TYR A 107 -11.33 17.68 13.42
N GLY A 108 -10.64 17.39 12.32
CA GLY A 108 -9.65 18.28 11.73
C GLY A 108 -10.24 19.62 11.27
N ILE A 109 -11.45 19.64 10.72
CA ILE A 109 -12.09 20.86 10.24
C ILE A 109 -12.81 21.59 11.38
N ALA A 110 -13.65 20.88 12.13
CA ALA A 110 -14.50 21.47 13.16
C ALA A 110 -13.76 21.82 14.46
N GLY A 111 -12.59 21.21 14.69
CA GLY A 111 -11.69 21.54 15.81
C GLY A 111 -10.90 22.84 15.63
N HIS A 112 -10.88 23.42 14.43
CA HIS A 112 -10.24 24.72 14.18
C HIS A 112 -11.27 25.85 14.26
N SER A 113 -10.85 27.00 14.82
CA SER A 113 -11.71 28.18 14.99
C SER A 113 -11.86 29.03 13.73
N ASP A 114 -10.97 28.90 12.74
CA ASP A 114 -10.98 29.69 11.50
C ASP A 114 -11.17 28.83 10.25
N LEU A 115 -12.39 28.84 9.69
CA LEU A 115 -12.72 28.18 8.42
C LEU A 115 -11.94 28.72 7.22
N LYS A 116 -11.52 30.00 7.23
CA LYS A 116 -10.70 30.58 6.15
C LYS A 116 -9.30 29.97 6.14
N GLN A 117 -8.77 29.66 7.32
CA GLN A 117 -7.50 28.95 7.44
C GLN A 117 -7.59 27.55 6.85
N VAL A 118 -8.67 26.82 7.13
CA VAL A 118 -8.92 25.48 6.57
C VAL A 118 -8.98 25.53 5.03
N GLY A 119 -9.73 26.48 4.46
CA GLY A 119 -9.81 26.66 3.01
C GLY A 119 -8.45 26.98 2.36
N ARG A 120 -7.64 27.84 2.99
CA ARG A 120 -6.28 28.15 2.54
C ARG A 120 -5.35 26.94 2.61
N MET A 121 -5.50 26.10 3.64
CA MET A 121 -4.75 24.85 3.75
C MET A 121 -5.16 23.88 2.64
N GLY A 122 -6.45 23.72 2.38
CA GLY A 122 -6.99 22.87 1.32
C GLY A 122 -6.46 23.23 -0.07
N TRP A 123 -6.52 24.51 -0.46
CA TRP A 123 -5.99 24.93 -1.76
C TRP A 123 -4.48 24.69 -1.89
N LYS A 124 -3.70 24.99 -0.82
CA LYS A 124 -2.26 24.69 -0.80
C LYS A 124 -2.01 23.19 -0.94
N SER A 125 -2.83 22.35 -0.32
CA SER A 125 -2.74 20.89 -0.44
C SER A 125 -3.07 20.40 -1.85
N ILE A 126 -4.09 20.95 -2.52
CA ILE A 126 -4.42 20.60 -3.91
C ILE A 126 -3.29 20.99 -4.84
N LEU A 127 -2.77 22.21 -4.74
CA LEU A 127 -1.65 22.66 -5.56
C LEU A 127 -0.39 21.82 -5.30
N TYR A 128 -0.10 21.52 -4.04
CA TYR A 128 1.01 20.63 -3.67
C TYR A 128 0.84 19.23 -4.26
N PHE A 129 -0.36 18.65 -4.14
CA PHE A 129 -0.67 17.33 -4.66
C PHE A 129 -0.46 17.29 -6.17
N GLU A 130 -1.04 18.24 -6.92
CA GLU A 130 -0.95 18.30 -8.38
C GLU A 130 0.49 18.43 -8.88
N VAL A 131 1.30 19.28 -8.23
CA VAL A 131 2.70 19.46 -8.60
C VAL A 131 3.50 18.18 -8.33
N VAL A 132 3.32 17.58 -7.15
CA VAL A 132 4.07 16.37 -6.77
C VAL A 132 3.66 15.16 -7.60
N THR A 133 2.37 14.97 -7.88
CA THR A 133 1.90 13.87 -8.73
C THR A 133 2.35 14.04 -10.17
N THR A 134 2.31 15.26 -10.71
CA THR A 134 2.83 15.54 -12.05
C THR A 134 4.31 15.18 -12.14
N LEU A 135 5.14 15.64 -11.19
CA LEU A 135 6.56 15.29 -11.14
C LEU A 135 6.78 13.77 -11.00
N ALA A 136 5.98 13.09 -10.16
CA ALA A 136 6.04 11.64 -10.00
C ALA A 136 5.71 10.90 -11.31
N LEU A 137 4.70 11.37 -12.07
CA LEU A 137 4.36 10.83 -13.38
C LEU A 137 5.50 10.99 -14.37
N PHE A 138 6.14 12.16 -14.43
CA PHE A 138 7.31 12.37 -15.29
C PHE A 138 8.46 11.42 -14.96
N ILE A 139 8.77 11.25 -13.67
CA ILE A 139 9.83 10.34 -13.22
C ILE A 139 9.48 8.88 -13.58
N GLY A 140 8.24 8.45 -13.30
CA GLY A 140 7.78 7.10 -13.61
C GLY A 140 7.80 6.81 -15.11
N LEU A 141 7.33 7.75 -15.92
CA LEU A 141 7.34 7.64 -17.37
C LEU A 141 8.76 7.58 -17.92
N LEU A 142 9.66 8.43 -17.43
CA LEU A 142 11.06 8.43 -17.83
C LEU A 142 11.73 7.10 -17.45
N ALA A 143 11.52 6.60 -16.23
CA ALA A 143 12.08 5.34 -15.77
C ALA A 143 11.61 4.14 -16.62
N ILE A 144 10.31 4.07 -16.97
CA ILE A 144 9.77 3.03 -17.84
C ILE A 144 10.34 3.13 -19.26
N ASN A 145 10.43 4.34 -19.83
CA ASN A 145 10.98 4.51 -21.17
C ASN A 145 12.47 4.15 -21.26
N ILE A 146 13.26 4.43 -20.21
CA ILE A 146 14.68 4.05 -20.17
C ILE A 146 14.86 2.54 -19.94
N SER A 147 14.17 1.99 -18.94
CA SER A 147 14.31 0.57 -18.60
C SER A 147 13.68 -0.37 -19.62
N GLN A 148 12.78 0.16 -20.48
CA GLN A 148 11.96 -0.62 -21.40
C GLN A 148 11.27 -1.80 -20.69
N ALA A 149 10.82 -1.56 -19.45
CA ALA A 149 10.19 -2.59 -18.62
C ALA A 149 8.96 -3.16 -19.34
N GLY A 150 9.00 -4.46 -19.65
CA GLY A 150 7.95 -5.16 -20.41
C GLY A 150 8.36 -5.59 -21.82
N ALA A 151 9.46 -5.09 -22.37
CA ALA A 151 9.99 -5.55 -23.64
C ALA A 151 10.39 -7.04 -23.55
N GLY A 152 9.86 -7.87 -24.45
CA GLY A 152 10.16 -9.30 -24.50
C GLY A 152 9.31 -10.22 -23.62
N ILE A 153 8.29 -9.68 -22.92
CA ILE A 153 7.31 -10.54 -22.22
C ILE A 153 6.43 -11.25 -23.25
N THR A 154 6.53 -12.57 -23.32
CA THR A 154 5.63 -13.42 -24.10
C THR A 154 4.37 -13.67 -23.27
N LEU A 155 3.24 -13.10 -23.71
CA LEU A 155 1.96 -13.34 -23.04
C LEU A 155 1.51 -14.78 -23.29
N PRO A 156 0.99 -15.49 -22.26
CA PRO A 156 0.41 -16.82 -22.45
C PRO A 156 -0.76 -16.77 -23.46
N PRO A 157 -0.84 -17.72 -24.41
CA PRO A 157 -1.96 -17.78 -25.34
C PRO A 157 -3.26 -18.08 -24.57
N GLY A 158 -4.29 -17.26 -24.79
CA GLY A 158 -5.63 -17.43 -24.20
C GLY A 158 -6.07 -16.39 -23.16
N HIS A 159 -5.21 -15.44 -22.76
CA HIS A 159 -5.57 -14.33 -21.87
C HIS A 159 -5.96 -13.04 -22.59
N HIS A 160 -6.57 -13.16 -23.77
CA HIS A 160 -7.32 -12.07 -24.39
C HIS A 160 -8.78 -12.25 -23.98
N GLU A 161 -9.08 -12.12 -22.69
CA GLU A 161 -10.42 -11.63 -22.37
C GLU A 161 -10.46 -10.24 -22.98
N GLU A 162 -11.28 -10.03 -24.02
CA GLU A 162 -11.60 -8.69 -24.49
C GLU A 162 -12.06 -7.91 -23.26
N LEU A 163 -11.15 -7.10 -22.71
CA LEU A 163 -11.47 -6.24 -21.59
C LEU A 163 -12.70 -5.45 -22.02
N GLN A 164 -13.77 -5.53 -21.23
CA GLN A 164 -14.97 -4.74 -21.49
C GLN A 164 -14.54 -3.31 -21.77
N GLN A 165 -14.89 -2.78 -22.95
CA GLN A 165 -14.62 -1.39 -23.27
C GLN A 165 -15.35 -0.53 -22.25
N ILE A 166 -14.61 0.01 -21.29
CA ILE A 166 -15.15 0.94 -20.31
C ILE A 166 -15.36 2.25 -21.07
N PRO A 167 -16.61 2.73 -21.24
CA PRO A 167 -16.85 3.98 -21.93
C PRO A 167 -16.11 5.12 -21.22
N PRO A 168 -15.53 6.07 -21.97
CA PRO A 168 -14.82 7.19 -21.36
C PRO A 168 -15.79 7.97 -20.46
N GLN A 169 -15.40 8.17 -19.21
CA GLN A 169 -16.16 9.02 -18.30
C GLN A 169 -16.03 10.48 -18.74
N THR A 170 -17.15 11.17 -18.82
CA THR A 170 -17.17 12.61 -19.11
C THR A 170 -16.73 13.38 -17.85
N ALA A 171 -16.20 14.59 -18.02
CA ALA A 171 -15.92 15.47 -16.89
C ALA A 171 -17.15 15.68 -15.98
N SER A 172 -18.34 15.74 -16.58
CA SER A 172 -19.62 15.80 -15.85
C SER A 172 -19.85 14.57 -14.97
N ASP A 173 -19.56 13.37 -15.47
CA ASP A 173 -19.73 12.12 -14.71
C ASP A 173 -18.80 12.07 -13.50
N ILE A 174 -17.56 12.53 -13.68
CA ILE A 174 -16.57 12.63 -12.61
C ILE A 174 -17.06 13.60 -11.54
N ILE A 175 -17.54 14.79 -11.93
CA ILE A 175 -18.07 15.79 -10.99
C ILE A 175 -19.28 15.24 -10.23
N LEU A 176 -20.20 14.56 -10.91
CA LEU A 176 -21.35 13.95 -10.24
C LEU A 176 -20.91 12.86 -9.25
N HIS A 177 -19.87 12.09 -9.57
CA HIS A 177 -19.34 11.04 -8.69
C HIS A 177 -18.65 11.57 -7.42
N ILE A 178 -18.26 12.85 -7.38
CA ILE A 178 -17.70 13.51 -6.19
C ILE A 178 -18.75 13.63 -5.08
N PHE A 179 -20.02 13.90 -5.44
CA PHE A 179 -21.07 14.18 -4.49
C PHE A 179 -21.88 12.90 -4.18
N PRO A 180 -21.93 12.44 -2.92
CA PRO A 180 -22.72 11.25 -2.56
C PRO A 180 -24.22 11.50 -2.69
N GLU A 181 -24.93 10.54 -3.30
CA GLU A 181 -26.39 10.45 -3.20
C GLU A 181 -26.83 9.99 -1.80
N ASN A 182 -26.07 9.07 -1.19
CA ASN A 182 -26.36 8.51 0.12
C ASN A 182 -25.06 8.07 0.83
N ILE A 183 -24.78 8.66 1.99
CA ILE A 183 -23.55 8.38 2.74
C ILE A 183 -23.42 6.92 3.21
N ALA A 184 -24.52 6.28 3.59
CA ALA A 184 -24.50 4.88 4.04
C ALA A 184 -24.12 3.95 2.88
N LYS A 185 -24.63 4.24 1.67
CA LYS A 185 -24.23 3.54 0.44
C LYS A 185 -22.75 3.77 0.14
N SER A 186 -22.27 5.01 0.20
CA SER A 186 -20.85 5.32 -0.06
C SER A 186 -19.92 4.60 0.91
N ILE A 187 -20.28 4.49 2.19
CA ILE A 187 -19.52 3.73 3.19
C ILE A 187 -19.55 2.23 2.91
N ALA A 188 -20.72 1.66 2.58
CA ALA A 188 -20.86 0.24 2.30
C ALA A 188 -20.09 -0.20 1.05
N GLU A 189 -20.13 0.61 -0.02
CA GLU A 189 -19.43 0.33 -1.27
C GLU A 189 -17.93 0.67 -1.18
N GLY A 190 -17.55 1.56 -0.25
CA GLY A 190 -16.17 2.03 -0.07
C GLY A 190 -15.80 3.13 -1.06
N GLN A 191 -16.75 4.01 -1.39
CA GLN A 191 -16.55 5.18 -2.24
C GLN A 191 -15.82 6.29 -1.45
N ILE A 192 -14.49 6.17 -1.39
CA ILE A 192 -13.63 7.04 -0.57
C ILE A 192 -13.84 8.53 -0.88
N LEU A 193 -13.88 8.90 -2.17
CA LEU A 193 -14.02 10.30 -2.60
C LEU A 193 -15.31 10.93 -2.05
N GLN A 194 -16.42 10.21 -2.14
CA GLN A 194 -17.72 10.67 -1.66
C GLN A 194 -17.75 10.80 -0.13
N ILE A 195 -17.14 9.85 0.58
CA ILE A 195 -17.00 9.91 2.05
C ILE A 195 -16.24 11.18 2.44
N VAL A 196 -15.12 11.47 1.77
CA VAL A 196 -14.29 12.66 2.03
C VAL A 196 -15.09 13.95 1.82
N ILE A 197 -15.84 14.06 0.72
CA ILE A 197 -16.63 15.25 0.40
C ILE A 197 -17.75 15.47 1.43
N PHE A 198 -18.46 14.41 1.80
CA PHE A 198 -19.46 14.48 2.86
C PHE A 198 -18.84 14.92 4.19
N SER A 199 -17.70 14.34 4.58
CA SER A 199 -16.98 14.70 5.80
C SER A 199 -16.54 16.16 5.83
N ILE A 200 -16.12 16.71 4.68
CA ILE A 200 -15.74 18.12 4.58
C ILE A 200 -16.96 19.01 4.79
N ILE A 201 -18.06 18.76 4.09
CA ILE A 201 -19.31 19.53 4.21
C ILE A 201 -19.83 19.45 5.64
N PHE A 202 -19.87 18.24 6.22
CA PHE A 202 -20.31 18.01 7.59
C PHE A 202 -19.39 18.72 8.60
N GLY A 203 -18.08 18.63 8.43
CA GLY A 203 -17.11 19.30 9.30
C GLY A 203 -17.24 20.83 9.26
N ILE A 204 -17.44 21.42 8.07
CA ILE A 204 -17.69 22.86 7.93
C ILE A 204 -19.01 23.25 8.60
N ALA A 205 -20.09 22.50 8.35
CA ALA A 205 -21.38 22.76 8.98
C ALA A 205 -21.29 22.68 10.52
N LEU A 206 -20.61 21.66 11.04
CA LEU A 206 -20.38 21.47 12.47
C LEU A 206 -19.54 22.60 13.08
N ALA A 207 -18.54 23.12 12.35
CA ALA A 207 -17.75 24.27 12.78
C ALA A 207 -18.56 25.57 12.92
N MET A 208 -19.67 25.69 12.20
CA MET A 208 -20.59 26.84 12.26
C MET A 208 -21.63 26.71 13.38
N VAL A 209 -21.75 25.52 13.99
CA VAL A 209 -22.63 25.30 15.15
C VAL A 209 -22.00 25.93 16.40
N ARG A 210 -22.86 26.39 17.32
CA ARG A 210 -22.42 26.92 18.62
C ARG A 210 -21.54 25.92 19.37
N GLU A 211 -20.51 26.45 20.03
CA GLU A 211 -19.49 25.66 20.71
C GLU A 211 -20.07 24.68 21.75
N ASP A 212 -21.10 25.08 22.49
CA ASP A 212 -21.79 24.24 23.48
C ASP A 212 -22.44 22.98 22.89
N LYS A 213 -22.79 23.00 21.60
CA LYS A 213 -23.37 21.86 20.87
C LYS A 213 -22.36 21.10 20.03
N ARG A 214 -21.25 21.74 19.66
CA ARG A 214 -20.16 21.14 18.90
C ARG A 214 -19.22 20.30 19.78
N ALA A 215 -18.92 20.76 20.99
CA ALA A 215 -17.94 20.12 21.87
C ALA A 215 -18.16 18.62 22.16
N PRO A 216 -19.40 18.10 22.30
CA PRO A 216 -19.63 16.66 22.50
C PRO A 216 -19.34 15.77 21.28
N MET A 217 -19.20 16.36 20.08
CA MET A 217 -18.91 15.65 18.84
C MET A 217 -17.43 15.66 18.45
N LEU A 218 -16.59 16.41 19.20
CA LEU A 218 -15.14 16.53 19.02
C LEU A 218 -14.42 15.72 20.10
#